data_AF-A0A7J3BBI2-F1
#
_entry.id   AF-A0A7J3BBI2-F1
#
_cell.length_a   1.000
_cell.length_b   1.000
_cell.length_c   1.000
_cell.angle_alpha   90.00
_cell.angle_beta   90.00
_cell.angle_gamma   90.00
#
_symmetry.space_group_name_H-M   'P 1'
#
loop_
_entity.id
_entity.type
_entity.pdbx_description
1 polymer ?
#
loop_
_entity_poly.entity_id
_entity_poly.type
_entity_poly.pdbx_seq_one_letter_code
_entity_poly.pdbx_strand_id
1 'polypeptide(L)'
;MELFNAWYYSFSPGVAGFISEHPVAKAITKALLYPLMGILHLSVLTNSALSFNSEVGITAAGLVASSLIGTVYFSPPLTAALLISKRLRKAFKMDMIRLLSIPWMISILLIPIGEVTASPTLVTIATGMFVLTTLVLSAATGALGVLKVCSKLEKLKRRSR
;
A
#
# COMPACT_ATOMS: atom_id res chain seq x y z
N MET A 1 -7.33 -25.94 5.43
CA MET A 1 -6.15 -26.00 4.55
C MET A 1 -6.43 -26.64 3.20
N GLU A 2 -7.33 -27.64 3.12
CA GLU A 2 -7.62 -28.33 1.85
C GLU A 2 -8.14 -27.42 0.73
N LEU A 3 -9.07 -26.51 1.03
CA LEU A 3 -9.62 -25.59 0.02
C LEU A 3 -8.55 -24.64 -0.55
N PHE A 4 -7.69 -24.10 0.32
CA PHE A 4 -6.57 -23.27 -0.09
C PHE A 4 -5.57 -24.07 -0.93
N ASN A 5 -5.22 -25.28 -0.51
CA ASN A 5 -4.29 -26.13 -1.24
C ASN A 5 -4.84 -26.50 -2.62
N ALA A 6 -6.11 -26.94 -2.69
CA ALA A 6 -6.76 -27.27 -3.95
C ALA A 6 -6.78 -26.06 -4.90
N TRP A 7 -7.12 -24.87 -4.40
CA TRP A 7 -7.11 -23.65 -5.20
C TRP A 7 -5.69 -23.23 -5.59
N TYR A 8 -4.74 -23.17 -4.65
CA TYR A 8 -3.36 -22.74 -4.89
C TYR A 8 -2.64 -23.65 -5.89
N TYR A 9 -2.70 -24.97 -5.68
CA TYR A 9 -2.05 -25.94 -6.55
C TYR A 9 -2.78 -26.16 -7.88
N SER A 10 -4.00 -25.64 -8.06
CA SER A 10 -4.68 -25.69 -9.38
C SER A 10 -4.00 -24.82 -10.44
N PHE A 11 -3.28 -23.77 -10.05
CA PHE A 11 -2.63 -22.84 -10.98
C PHE A 11 -1.14 -22.62 -10.71
N SER A 12 -0.73 -22.65 -9.43
CA SER A 12 0.61 -22.25 -9.01
C SER A 12 1.74 -23.04 -9.71
N PRO A 13 1.67 -24.38 -9.88
CA PRO A 13 2.72 -25.13 -10.57
C PRO A 13 2.92 -24.69 -12.01
N GLY A 14 1.82 -24.44 -12.75
CA GLY A 14 1.89 -23.98 -14.14
C GLY A 14 2.51 -22.59 -14.26
N VAL A 15 2.12 -21.66 -13.38
CA VAL A 15 2.71 -20.32 -13.32
C VAL A 15 4.18 -20.38 -12.93
N ALA A 16 4.55 -21.23 -11.96
CA ALA A 16 5.93 -21.40 -11.52
C ALA A 16 6.81 -21.99 -12.64
N GLY A 17 6.31 -22.99 -13.37
CA GLY A 17 6.97 -23.54 -14.55
C GLY A 17 7.24 -22.45 -15.60
N PHE A 18 6.21 -21.69 -15.98
CA PHE A 18 6.33 -20.58 -16.92
C PHE A 18 7.38 -19.54 -16.50
N ILE A 19 7.37 -19.12 -15.24
CA ILE A 19 8.34 -18.16 -14.69
C ILE A 19 9.76 -18.74 -14.72
N SER A 20 9.92 -20.04 -14.47
CA SER A 20 11.22 -20.68 -14.45
C SER A 20 11.88 -20.78 -15.83
N GLU A 21 11.07 -20.99 -16.87
CA GLU A 21 11.51 -21.19 -18.25
C GLU A 21 11.79 -19.85 -18.97
N HIS A 22 11.11 -18.77 -18.60
CA HIS A 22 11.19 -17.48 -19.30
C HIS A 22 12.02 -16.45 -18.51
N PRO A 23 13.23 -16.06 -18.97
CA PRO A 23 14.11 -15.13 -18.25
C PRO A 23 13.46 -13.77 -17.96
N VAL A 24 12.66 -13.25 -18.90
CA VAL A 24 11.93 -11.99 -18.74
C VAL A 24 10.86 -12.10 -17.66
N ALA A 25 10.06 -13.17 -17.68
CA ALA A 25 9.04 -13.41 -16.65
C ALA A 25 9.70 -13.52 -15.27
N LYS A 26 10.80 -14.28 -15.16
CA LYS A 26 11.61 -14.39 -13.94
C LYS A 26 12.10 -13.04 -13.43
N ALA A 27 12.60 -12.18 -14.31
CA ALA A 27 13.07 -10.85 -13.93
C ALA A 27 11.93 -9.97 -13.42
N ILE A 28 10.78 -9.97 -14.10
CA ILE A 28 9.58 -9.23 -13.67
C ILE A 28 9.10 -9.74 -12.30
N THR A 29 9.00 -11.05 -12.12
CA THR A 29 8.59 -11.65 -10.83
C THR A 29 9.55 -11.24 -9.71
N LYS A 30 10.87 -11.26 -9.94
CA LYS A 30 11.85 -10.79 -8.94
C LYS A 30 11.68 -9.31 -8.62
N ALA A 31 11.50 -8.47 -9.64
CA ALA A 31 11.28 -7.03 -9.46
C ALA A 31 10.02 -6.73 -8.64
N LEU A 32 8.98 -7.56 -8.76
CA LEU A 32 7.77 -7.47 -7.95
C LEU A 32 7.94 -8.04 -6.54
N LEU A 33 8.68 -9.14 -6.36
CA LEU A 33 8.83 -9.80 -5.06
C LEU A 33 9.84 -9.13 -4.13
N TYR A 34 10.96 -8.61 -4.66
CA TYR A 34 12.04 -8.09 -3.81
C TYR A 34 11.61 -6.90 -2.94
N PRO A 35 10.88 -5.89 -3.46
CA PRO A 35 10.37 -4.83 -2.61
C PRO A 35 9.39 -5.35 -1.58
N LEU A 36 8.55 -6.33 -1.93
CA LEU A 36 7.59 -6.94 -1.00
C LEU A 36 8.31 -7.63 0.17
N MET A 37 9.39 -8.36 -0.10
CA MET A 37 10.23 -8.96 0.94
C MET A 37 10.87 -7.91 1.84
N GLY A 38 11.33 -6.79 1.27
CA GLY A 38 11.86 -5.66 2.05
C GLY A 38 10.81 -5.03 2.95
N ILE A 39 9.59 -4.82 2.43
CA ILE A 39 8.45 -4.30 3.20
C ILE A 39 8.11 -5.23 4.35
N LEU A 40 8.05 -6.54 4.09
CA LEU A 40 7.78 -7.54 5.11
C LEU A 40 8.84 -7.50 6.22
N HIS A 41 10.11 -7.38 5.85
CA HIS A 41 11.20 -7.28 6.83
C HIS A 41 11.06 -6.03 7.69
N LEU A 42 10.75 -4.88 7.09
CA LEU A 42 10.50 -3.62 7.83
C LEU A 42 9.28 -3.74 8.77
N SER A 43 8.22 -4.41 8.34
CA SER A 43 7.06 -4.68 9.19
C SER A 43 7.40 -5.57 10.38
N VAL A 44 8.20 -6.62 10.17
CA VAL A 44 8.67 -7.49 11.26
C VAL A 44 9.56 -6.72 12.23
N LEU A 45 10.47 -5.88 11.73
CA LEU A 45 11.30 -5.01 12.56
C LEU A 45 10.46 -4.03 13.37
N THR A 46 9.42 -3.44 12.76
CA THR A 46 8.48 -2.53 13.43
C THR A 46 7.75 -3.25 14.56
N ASN A 47 7.19 -4.43 14.28
CA ASN A 47 6.52 -5.25 15.30
C ASN A 47 7.46 -5.61 16.46
N SER A 48 8.70 -5.98 16.13
CA SER A 48 9.72 -6.36 17.12
C SER A 48 10.16 -5.17 17.97
N ALA A 49 10.29 -3.98 17.39
CA ALA A 49 10.62 -2.75 18.11
C ALA A 49 9.51 -2.31 19.08
N LEU A 50 8.26 -2.65 18.77
CA LEU A 50 7.06 -2.34 19.54
C LEU A 50 6.56 -3.56 20.35
N SER A 51 7.43 -4.54 20.62
CA SER A 51 7.05 -5.80 21.28
C SER A 51 6.56 -5.63 22.73
N PHE A 52 6.67 -4.43 23.31
CA PHE A 52 6.11 -4.12 24.63
C PHE A 52 4.57 -4.18 24.64
N ASN A 53 3.92 -4.05 23.48
CA ASN A 53 2.49 -4.19 23.34
C ASN A 53 2.17 -4.83 21.97
N SER A 54 1.67 -6.07 21.97
CA SER A 54 1.39 -6.83 20.76
C SER A 54 0.39 -6.15 19.83
N GLU A 55 -0.65 -5.53 20.39
CA GLU A 55 -1.67 -4.83 19.61
C GLU A 55 -1.11 -3.61 18.88
N VAL A 56 -0.33 -2.80 19.60
CA VAL A 56 0.34 -1.62 19.03
C VAL A 56 1.37 -2.06 17.99
N GLY A 57 2.16 -3.10 18.28
CA GLY A 57 3.18 -3.62 17.38
C GLY A 57 2.60 -4.13 16.06
N ILE A 58 1.55 -4.95 16.11
CA ILE A 58 0.90 -5.50 14.92
C ILE A 58 0.20 -4.39 14.12
N THR A 59 -0.48 -3.46 14.79
CA THR A 59 -1.15 -2.34 14.14
C THR A 59 -0.14 -1.43 13.42
N ALA A 60 0.99 -1.12 14.06
CA ALA A 60 2.06 -0.32 13.46
C ALA A 60 2.75 -1.06 12.32
N ALA A 61 2.98 -2.38 12.44
CA ALA A 61 3.52 -3.18 11.36
C ALA A 61 2.59 -3.20 10.13
N GLY A 62 1.27 -3.26 10.37
CA GLY A 62 0.24 -3.11 9.33
C GLY A 62 0.23 -1.72 8.69
N LEU A 63 0.42 -0.65 9.47
CA LEU A 63 0.57 0.71 8.95
C LEU A 63 1.80 0.82 8.04
N VAL A 64 2.94 0.30 8.47
CA VAL A 64 4.20 0.31 7.69
C VAL A 64 4.02 -0.50 6.41
N ALA A 65 3.46 -1.71 6.50
CA ALA A 65 3.22 -2.57 5.34
C ALA A 65 2.33 -1.87 4.32
N SER A 66 1.15 -1.42 4.75
CA SER A 66 0.15 -0.81 3.87
C SER A 66 0.62 0.50 3.26
N SER A 67 1.34 1.34 4.03
CA SER A 67 1.92 2.59 3.54
C SER A 67 3.00 2.35 2.48
N LEU A 68 3.91 1.40 2.73
CA LEU A 68 4.96 1.08 1.76
C LEU A 68 4.40 0.40 0.52
N ILE A 69 3.40 -0.49 0.66
CA ILE A 69 2.72 -1.11 -0.49
C ILE A 69 2.05 -0.04 -1.34
N GLY A 70 1.28 0.87 -0.72
CA GLY A 70 0.63 1.99 -1.43
C GLY A 70 1.65 2.87 -2.15
N THR A 71 2.77 3.18 -1.51
CA THR A 71 3.82 4.01 -2.10
C THR A 71 4.57 3.31 -3.24
N VAL A 72 5.02 2.07 -3.05
CA VAL A 72 5.89 1.38 -4.01
C VAL A 72 5.10 0.84 -5.21
N TYR A 73 3.90 0.29 -4.98
CA TYR A 73 3.15 -0.41 -6.03
C TYR A 73 2.02 0.43 -6.63
N PHE A 74 1.31 1.23 -5.82
CA PHE A 74 0.13 1.96 -6.31
C PHE A 74 0.45 3.40 -6.73
N SER A 75 1.48 4.03 -6.15
CA SER A 75 1.85 5.41 -6.49
C SER A 75 2.35 5.59 -7.93
N PRO A 76 3.20 4.71 -8.52
CA PRO A 76 3.67 4.91 -9.89
C PRO A 76 2.54 4.82 -10.94
N PRO A 77 1.66 3.80 -10.93
CA PRO A 77 0.50 3.76 -11.83
C PRO A 77 -0.45 4.95 -11.63
N LEU A 78 -0.67 5.36 -10.38
CA LEU A 78 -1.50 6.52 -10.08
C LEU A 78 -0.90 7.82 -10.64
N THR A 79 0.41 8.00 -10.51
CA THR A 79 1.14 9.13 -11.10
C THR A 79 0.96 9.15 -12.62
N ALA A 80 1.14 8.01 -13.28
CA ALA A 80 0.97 7.89 -14.72
C ALA A 80 -0.47 8.24 -15.15
N ALA A 81 -1.48 7.74 -14.44
CA ALA A 81 -2.89 8.06 -14.70
C ALA A 81 -3.18 9.56 -14.53
N LEU A 82 -2.61 10.21 -13.51
CA LEU A 82 -2.78 11.64 -13.24
C LEU A 82 -2.06 12.54 -14.26
N LEU A 83 -0.95 12.07 -14.85
CA LEU A 83 -0.27 12.77 -15.95
C LEU A 83 -1.11 12.75 -17.22
N ILE A 84 -1.75 11.63 -17.52
CA ILE A 84 -2.56 11.44 -18.73
C ILE A 84 -3.92 12.15 -18.59
N SER A 85 -4.58 12.06 -17.43
CA SER A 85 -5.95 12.54 -17.25
C SER A 85 -6.05 13.80 -16.38
N LYS A 86 -6.32 14.94 -17.04
CA LYS A 86 -6.60 16.22 -16.37
C LYS A 86 -7.86 16.16 -15.49
N ARG A 87 -8.85 15.34 -15.84
CA ARG A 87 -10.08 15.13 -15.05
C ARG A 87 -9.75 14.44 -13.73
N LEU A 88 -8.94 13.38 -13.78
CA LEU A 88 -8.48 12.67 -12.59
C LEU A 88 -7.67 13.59 -11.69
N ARG A 89 -6.81 14.42 -12.27
CA ARG A 89 -6.03 15.44 -11.54
C ARG A 89 -6.90 16.49 -10.82
N LYS A 90 -8.07 16.83 -11.37
CA LYS A 90 -9.02 17.74 -10.73
C LYS A 90 -9.76 17.07 -9.56
N ALA A 91 -10.01 15.77 -9.65
CA ALA A 91 -10.60 14.97 -8.57
C ALA A 91 -9.59 14.69 -7.44
N PHE A 92 -8.34 14.37 -7.80
CA PHE A 92 -7.20 14.18 -6.89
C PHE A 92 -6.58 15.51 -6.44
N LYS A 93 -7.40 16.35 -5.81
CA LYS A 93 -6.94 17.54 -5.09
C LYS A 93 -6.63 17.20 -3.63
N MET A 94 -6.01 18.16 -2.92
CA MET A 94 -5.83 18.07 -1.46
C MET A 94 -7.14 17.77 -0.71
N ASP A 95 -8.28 18.16 -1.27
CA ASP A 95 -9.60 17.87 -0.70
C ASP A 95 -9.90 16.37 -0.61
N MET A 96 -9.44 15.55 -1.56
CA MET A 96 -9.64 14.10 -1.52
C MET A 96 -8.80 13.45 -0.41
N ILE A 97 -7.55 13.89 -0.23
CA ILE A 97 -6.69 13.42 0.86
C ILE A 97 -7.29 13.81 2.22
N ARG A 98 -7.82 15.03 2.31
CA ARG A 98 -8.53 15.50 3.52
C ARG A 98 -9.82 14.73 3.78
N LEU A 99 -10.57 14.38 2.74
CA LEU A 99 -11.77 13.55 2.88
C LEU A 99 -11.39 12.14 3.35
N LEU A 100 -10.30 11.58 2.83
CA LEU A 100 -9.85 10.22 3.14
C LEU A 100 -9.14 10.12 4.49
N SER A 101 -8.64 11.22 5.05
CA SER A 101 -8.10 11.23 6.42
C SER A 101 -9.19 11.05 7.48
N ILE A 102 -10.45 11.41 7.20
CA ILE A 102 -11.57 11.23 8.13
C ILE A 102 -11.83 9.75 8.44
N PRO A 103 -12.08 8.86 7.45
CA PRO A 103 -12.27 7.45 7.70
C PRO A 103 -11.01 6.78 8.30
N TRP A 104 -9.82 7.26 7.94
CA TRP A 104 -8.58 6.78 8.54
C TRP A 104 -8.53 7.05 10.06
N MET A 105 -8.84 8.29 10.48
CA MET A 105 -8.91 8.63 11.91
C MET A 105 -9.97 7.82 12.65
N ILE A 106 -11.16 7.65 12.04
CA ILE A 106 -12.24 6.83 12.61
C ILE A 106 -11.76 5.39 12.83
N SER A 107 -11.05 4.80 11.86
CA SER A 107 -10.58 3.42 11.97
C SER A 107 -9.60 3.22 13.14
N ILE A 108 -8.71 4.19 13.40
CA ILE A 108 -7.78 4.16 14.53
C ILE A 108 -8.51 4.16 15.87
N LEU A 109 -9.61 4.92 15.97
CA LEU A 109 -10.44 4.96 17.17
C LEU A 109 -11.25 3.66 17.33
N LEU A 110 -11.69 3.06 16.22
CA LEU A 110 -12.54 1.88 16.23
C LEU A 110 -11.81 0.60 16.61
N ILE A 111 -10.51 0.48 16.28
CA ILE A 111 -9.68 -0.70 16.62
C ILE A 111 -9.69 -0.97 18.14
N PRO A 112 -9.29 -0.02 19.02
CA PRO A 112 -9.28 -0.29 20.47
C PRO A 112 -10.70 -0.46 21.03
N ILE A 113 -11.72 0.18 20.46
CA ILE A 113 -13.12 -0.02 20.87
C ILE A 113 -13.57 -1.46 20.55
N GLY A 114 -13.21 -1.96 19.36
CA GLY A 114 -13.48 -3.35 18.97
C GLY A 114 -12.81 -4.35 19.91
N GLU A 115 -11.59 -4.05 20.33
CA GLU A 115 -10.84 -4.89 21.27
C GLU A 115 -11.48 -4.89 22.66
N VAL A 116 -11.82 -3.72 23.21
CA VAL A 116 -12.47 -3.60 24.52
C VAL A 116 -13.86 -4.25 24.54
N THR A 117 -14.58 -4.20 23.42
CA THR A 117 -15.90 -4.85 23.28
C THR A 117 -15.81 -6.33 22.90
N ALA A 118 -14.60 -6.88 22.74
CA ALA A 118 -14.34 -8.26 22.33
C ALA A 118 -15.15 -8.69 21.09
N SER A 119 -15.34 -7.77 20.13
CA SER A 119 -16.16 -7.98 18.93
C SER A 119 -15.28 -8.24 17.71
N PRO A 120 -15.16 -9.50 17.23
CA PRO A 120 -14.24 -9.84 16.14
C PRO A 120 -14.63 -9.18 14.81
N THR A 121 -15.93 -8.99 14.59
CA THR A 121 -16.45 -8.35 13.37
C THR A 121 -16.06 -6.87 13.31
N LEU A 122 -16.14 -6.17 14.45
CA LEU A 122 -15.79 -4.76 14.52
C LEU A 122 -14.29 -4.55 14.29
N VAL A 123 -13.44 -5.36 14.91
CA VAL A 123 -11.98 -5.33 14.69
C VAL A 123 -11.63 -5.63 13.23
N THR A 124 -12.27 -6.63 12.61
CA THR A 124 -12.03 -6.98 11.19
C THR A 124 -12.40 -5.84 10.25
N ILE A 125 -13.56 -5.20 10.46
CA ILE A 125 -14.00 -4.07 9.64
C ILE A 125 -13.07 -2.87 9.86
N ALA A 126 -12.73 -2.55 11.11
CA ALA A 126 -11.88 -1.43 11.47
C ALA A 126 -10.46 -1.57 10.88
N THR A 127 -9.85 -2.75 11.03
CA THR A 127 -8.51 -3.03 10.49
C THR A 127 -8.49 -3.07 8.96
N GLY A 128 -9.51 -3.64 8.32
CA GLY A 128 -9.65 -3.60 6.86
C GLY A 128 -9.78 -2.16 6.34
N MET A 129 -10.62 -1.35 6.98
CA MET A 129 -10.77 0.07 6.67
C MET A 129 -9.48 0.86 6.88
N PHE A 130 -8.78 0.60 7.97
CA PHE A 130 -7.48 1.20 8.28
C PHE A 130 -6.42 0.90 7.21
N VAL A 131 -6.29 -0.37 6.81
CA VAL A 131 -5.33 -0.81 5.79
C VAL A 131 -5.66 -0.17 4.44
N LEU A 132 -6.92 -0.22 4.00
CA LEU A 132 -7.36 0.33 2.72
C LEU A 132 -7.16 1.86 2.65
N THR A 133 -7.56 2.57 3.70
CA THR A 133 -7.40 4.03 3.75
C THR A 133 -5.93 4.43 3.81
N THR A 134 -5.09 3.72 4.57
CA THR A 134 -3.63 3.95 4.60
C THR A 134 -2.99 3.73 3.23
N LEU A 135 -3.36 2.64 2.54
CA LEU A 135 -2.83 2.31 1.22
C LEU A 135 -3.18 3.39 0.20
N VAL A 136 -4.43 3.86 0.17
CA VAL A 136 -4.85 4.90 -0.77
C VAL A 136 -4.23 6.25 -0.41
N LEU A 137 -4.13 6.60 0.87
CA LEU A 137 -3.56 7.87 1.32
C LEU A 137 -2.05 7.96 1.01
N SER A 138 -1.31 6.88 1.26
CA SER A 138 0.13 6.79 0.93
C SER A 138 0.36 6.81 -0.59
N ALA A 139 -0.42 6.06 -1.37
CA ALA A 139 -0.34 6.10 -2.83
C ALA A 139 -0.61 7.51 -3.39
N ALA A 140 -1.66 8.17 -2.89
CA ALA A 140 -2.07 9.51 -3.33
C ALA A 140 -1.03 10.58 -2.98
N THR A 141 -0.54 10.57 -1.74
CA THR A 141 0.49 11.53 -1.30
C THR A 141 1.81 11.33 -2.05
N GLY A 142 2.23 10.08 -2.25
CA GLY A 142 3.39 9.74 -3.08
C GLY A 142 3.23 10.26 -4.51
N ALA A 143 2.07 10.04 -5.13
CA ALA A 143 1.84 10.40 -6.53
C ALA A 143 1.84 11.92 -6.71
N LEU A 144 1.18 12.65 -5.82
CA LEU A 144 1.20 14.11 -5.82
C LEU A 144 2.60 14.68 -5.53
N GLY A 145 3.37 14.03 -4.67
CA GLY A 145 4.77 14.37 -4.40
C GLY A 145 5.62 14.31 -5.67
N VAL A 146 5.56 13.19 -6.39
CA VAL A 146 6.27 13.00 -7.66
C VAL A 146 5.83 14.04 -8.70
N LEU A 147 4.53 14.27 -8.85
CA LEU A 147 4.01 15.28 -9.80
C LEU A 147 4.51 16.70 -9.49
N LYS A 148 4.57 17.07 -8.21
CA LYS A 148 5.10 18.38 -7.79
C LYS A 148 6.58 18.51 -8.16
N VAL A 149 7.38 17.48 -7.91
CA VAL A 149 8.82 17.46 -8.26
C VAL A 149 9.00 17.58 -9.77
N CYS A 150 8.31 16.77 -10.58
CA CYS A 150 8.37 16.84 -12.05
C CYS A 150 8.01 18.24 -12.57
N SER A 151 6.93 18.84 -12.05
CA SER A 151 6.51 20.19 -12.47
C SER A 151 7.52 21.27 -12.09
N LYS A 152 8.24 21.11 -10.97
CA LYS A 152 9.28 22.05 -10.54
C LYS A 152 10.52 21.94 -11.43
N LEU A 153 10.92 20.72 -11.80
CA LEU A 153 12.02 20.46 -12.72
C LEU A 153 11.75 21.03 -14.12
N GLU A 154 10.53 20.87 -14.65
CA GLU A 154 10.14 21.47 -15.93
C GLU A 154 10.24 23.01 -15.90
N LYS A 155 9.80 23.64 -14.81
CA LYS A 155 9.90 25.11 -14.64
C LYS A 155 11.35 25.58 -14.60
N LEU A 156 12.24 24.85 -13.92
CA LEU A 156 13.67 25.16 -13.86
C LEU A 156 14.33 25.04 -15.23
N LYS A 157 14.02 23.98 -15.99
CA LYS A 157 14.53 23.76 -17.35
C LYS A 157 14.07 24.83 -18.34
N ARG A 158 12.87 25.40 -18.17
CA ARG A 158 12.37 26.52 -18.98
C ARG A 158 12.99 27.87 -18.62
N ARG A 159 13.57 28.02 -17.42
CA ARG A 159 14.25 29.25 -16.96
C ARG A 159 15.72 29.32 -17.38
N SER A 160 16.33 28.18 -17.71
CA SER A 160 17.73 28.08 -18.14
C SER A 160 17.91 28.06 -19.66
N ARG A 161 16.84 28.30 -20.43
CA ARG A 161 16.82 28.49 -21.87
C ARG A 161 16.34 29.91 -22.15
#